data_AF-A0A1Y2WSL7-F1
#
_entry.id   AF-A0A1Y2WSL7-F1
#
_cell.length_a   1.000
_cell.length_b   1.000
_cell.length_c   1.000
_cell.angle_alpha   90.00
_cell.angle_beta   90.00
_cell.angle_gamma   90.00
#
_symmetry.space_group_name_H-M   'P 1'
#
loop_
_entity.id
_entity.type
_entity.pdbx_description
1 polymer ?
#
loop_
_entity_poly.entity_id
_entity_poly.type
_entity_poly.pdbx_seq_one_letter_code
_entity_poly.pdbx_strand_id
1 'polypeptide(L)'
;MCISRRDYLMIQKAFAALNEIEGPTLKLGELWYDTLTARRGSGHQGSIFHKTSNLSFEARLGAELTTAGIIVHAVTFKGIAPLLAKLAIFLLPAFYGGIHLTAWNSDFPSISEQLIWKISCFLIIGLIPLLGTTFGIMEVMSYYNVKLGKIIELPLRVLTIMFLALQVILFIAARLCIVVEVFISLRSVPIGVYLTPNWLQMIPHV
;
A
#
# COMPACT_ATOMS: atom_id res chain seq x y z
N MET A 1 4.60 -17.77 5.58
CA MET A 1 4.78 -17.12 6.89
C MET A 1 3.86 -17.79 7.88
N CYS A 2 4.40 -18.51 8.87
CA CYS A 2 3.59 -19.28 9.83
C CYS A 2 3.12 -18.35 10.95
N ILE A 3 1.82 -18.08 11.01
CA ILE A 3 1.21 -17.28 12.07
C ILE A 3 1.36 -18.07 13.38
N SER A 4 1.95 -17.45 14.40
CA SER A 4 2.13 -18.06 15.72
C SER A 4 0.77 -18.43 16.33
N ARG A 5 0.68 -19.56 17.04
CA ARG A 5 -0.55 -20.03 17.70
C ARG A 5 -1.17 -18.95 18.60
N ARG A 6 -0.33 -18.09 19.20
CA ARG A 6 -0.75 -16.96 20.03
C ARG A 6 -1.49 -15.90 19.19
N ASP A 7 -0.98 -15.62 17.99
CA ASP A 7 -1.55 -14.62 17.09
C ASP A 7 -2.86 -15.11 16.48
N TYR A 8 -2.94 -16.41 16.15
CA TYR A 8 -4.19 -17.04 15.71
C TYR A 8 -5.29 -16.96 16.80
N LEU A 9 -4.93 -17.22 18.06
CA LEU A 9 -5.85 -17.12 19.20
C LEU A 9 -6.29 -15.66 19.47
N MET A 10 -5.39 -14.69 19.30
CA MET A 10 -5.74 -13.26 19.45
C MET A 10 -6.71 -12.82 18.36
N ILE A 11 -6.49 -13.25 17.11
CA ILE A 11 -7.38 -12.95 15.98
C ILE A 11 -8.73 -13.63 16.19
N GLN A 12 -8.78 -14.89 16.62
CA GLN A 12 -10.05 -15.56 16.90
C GLN A 12 -10.82 -14.93 18.06
N LYS A 13 -10.13 -14.46 19.11
CA LYS A 13 -10.78 -13.72 20.21
C LYS A 13 -11.33 -12.38 19.76
N ALA A 14 -10.60 -11.66 18.91
CA ALA A 14 -11.08 -10.41 18.32
C ALA A 14 -12.26 -10.64 17.36
N PHE A 15 -12.24 -11.72 16.58
CA PHE A 15 -13.33 -12.12 15.69
C PHE A 15 -14.57 -12.59 16.47
N ALA A 16 -14.36 -13.31 17.58
CA ALA A 16 -15.41 -13.71 18.51
C ALA A 16 -16.01 -12.49 19.24
N ALA A 17 -15.21 -11.51 19.63
CA ALA A 17 -15.69 -10.25 20.23
C ALA A 17 -16.48 -9.38 19.22
N LEU A 18 -16.11 -9.42 17.93
CA LEU A 18 -16.86 -8.77 16.85
C LEU A 18 -18.18 -9.50 16.53
N ASN A 19 -18.22 -10.82 16.68
CA ASN A 19 -19.41 -11.64 16.52
C ASN A 19 -20.26 -11.76 17.82
N GLU A 20 -19.78 -11.28 18.97
CA GLU A 20 -20.51 -11.32 20.25
C GLU A 20 -21.62 -10.25 20.36
N ILE A 21 -21.87 -9.43 19.33
CA ILE A 21 -23.18 -8.78 19.16
C ILE A 21 -24.26 -9.81 18.75
N GLU A 22 -23.89 -11.05 18.39
CA GLU A 22 -24.82 -12.20 18.25
C GLU A 22 -24.30 -13.50 18.93
N GLY A 23 -23.95 -13.43 20.24
CA GLY A 23 -23.83 -14.60 21.16
C GLY A 23 -22.58 -15.52 21.00
N PRO A 24 -22.05 -16.16 22.07
CA PRO A 24 -22.73 -16.83 23.18
C PRO A 24 -22.23 -16.36 24.57
N THR A 25 -22.68 -15.19 25.01
CA THR A 25 -22.36 -14.58 26.31
C THR A 25 -23.21 -15.10 27.48
N LEU A 26 -24.20 -15.96 27.23
CA LEU A 26 -25.13 -16.45 28.25
C LEU A 26 -24.48 -17.31 29.34
N LYS A 27 -23.41 -18.06 29.05
CA LYS A 27 -22.79 -18.97 30.03
C LYS A 27 -21.92 -18.30 31.09
N LEU A 28 -21.38 -17.11 30.82
CA LEU A 28 -20.55 -16.40 31.80
C LEU A 28 -21.40 -15.53 32.75
N GLY A 29 -22.56 -15.05 32.28
CA GLY A 29 -23.49 -14.26 33.08
C GLY A 29 -24.14 -15.07 34.21
N GLU A 30 -24.53 -16.33 33.95
CA GLU A 30 -25.12 -17.20 34.98
C GLU A 30 -24.13 -17.54 36.10
N LEU A 31 -22.87 -17.83 35.77
CA LEU A 31 -21.82 -18.15 36.75
C LEU A 31 -21.52 -16.96 37.68
N TRP A 32 -21.60 -15.73 37.15
CA TRP A 32 -21.38 -14.51 37.90
C TRP A 32 -22.60 -14.12 38.76
N TYR A 33 -23.81 -14.43 38.29
CA TYR A 33 -25.05 -14.19 39.04
C TYR A 33 -25.12 -15.05 40.31
N ASP A 34 -24.73 -16.33 40.21
CA ASP A 34 -24.70 -17.26 41.33
C ASP A 34 -23.66 -16.87 42.40
N THR A 35 -22.55 -16.27 41.97
CA THR A 35 -21.49 -15.80 42.88
C THR A 35 -21.89 -14.52 43.63
N LEU A 36 -22.73 -13.67 43.01
CA LEU A 36 -23.23 -12.44 43.61
C LEU A 36 -24.41 -12.67 44.57
N THR A 37 -25.30 -13.63 44.27
CA THR A 37 -26.42 -13.96 45.17
C THR A 37 -25.96 -14.67 46.44
N ALA A 38 -24.85 -15.41 46.39
CA ALA A 38 -24.22 -16.05 47.55
C ALA A 38 -23.62 -15.07 48.58
N ARG A 39 -23.40 -13.79 48.22
CA ARG A 39 -22.81 -12.76 49.12
C ARG A 39 -23.79 -11.71 49.63
N ARG A 40 -25.08 -11.80 49.31
CA ARG A 40 -26.12 -10.85 49.79
C ARG A 40 -26.50 -11.06 51.27
N GLY A 41 -25.66 -11.70 52.07
CA GLY A 41 -25.85 -11.94 53.50
C GLY A 41 -25.22 -10.90 54.45
N SER A 42 -24.43 -9.92 53.96
CA SER A 42 -23.84 -8.89 54.84
C SER A 42 -24.14 -7.49 54.33
N GLY A 43 -25.05 -6.80 55.01
CA GLY A 43 -25.50 -5.45 54.69
C GLY A 43 -24.44 -4.36 54.94
N HIS A 44 -24.79 -3.17 54.43
CA HIS A 44 -24.18 -1.86 54.70
C HIS A 44 -22.95 -1.41 53.88
N GLN A 45 -22.96 -1.58 52.55
CA GLN A 45 -22.07 -0.78 51.69
C GLN A 45 -22.53 -0.61 50.22
N GLY A 46 -23.84 -0.51 49.96
CA GLY A 46 -24.40 -0.61 48.60
C GLY A 46 -24.21 0.62 47.69
N SER A 47 -24.45 1.85 48.15
CA SER A 47 -24.65 2.96 47.21
C SER A 47 -23.36 3.60 46.66
N ILE A 48 -22.29 3.64 47.47
CA ILE A 48 -20.98 4.19 47.05
C ILE A 48 -20.27 3.20 46.13
N PHE A 49 -20.33 1.90 46.45
CA PHE A 49 -19.68 0.85 45.66
C PHE A 49 -20.28 0.69 44.26
N HIS A 50 -21.61 0.81 44.12
CA HIS A 50 -22.27 0.73 42.81
C HIS A 50 -21.86 1.89 41.87
N LYS A 51 -21.63 3.10 42.40
CA LYS A 51 -21.21 4.25 41.58
C LYS A 51 -19.74 4.14 41.16
N THR A 52 -18.87 3.66 42.04
CA THR A 52 -17.44 3.44 41.73
C THR A 52 -17.22 2.25 40.80
N SER A 53 -18.00 1.17 40.93
CA SER A 53 -17.91 0.02 40.03
C SER A 53 -18.29 0.41 38.61
N ASN A 54 -19.35 1.20 38.44
CA ASN A 54 -19.81 1.66 37.13
C ASN A 54 -18.81 2.61 36.48
N LEU A 55 -18.22 3.55 37.24
CA LEU A 55 -17.18 4.44 36.72
C LEU A 55 -15.92 3.68 36.27
N SER A 56 -15.51 2.67 37.07
CA SER A 56 -14.36 1.82 36.72
C SER A 56 -14.66 0.91 35.52
N PHE A 57 -15.91 0.45 35.38
CA PHE A 57 -16.35 -0.37 34.26
C PHE A 57 -16.43 0.44 32.96
N GLU A 58 -17.01 1.65 32.99
CA GLU A 58 -17.07 2.54 31.83
C GLU A 58 -15.67 3.01 31.40
N ALA A 59 -14.80 3.34 32.35
CA ALA A 59 -13.40 3.69 32.05
C ALA A 59 -12.64 2.51 31.41
N ARG A 60 -12.89 1.29 31.89
CA ARG A 60 -12.27 0.07 31.37
C ARG A 60 -12.85 -0.31 30.01
N LEU A 61 -14.16 -0.17 29.82
CA LEU A 61 -14.83 -0.37 28.53
C LEU A 61 -14.36 0.65 27.49
N GLY A 62 -14.19 1.91 27.89
CA GLY A 62 -13.61 2.96 27.05
C GLY A 62 -12.16 2.66 26.66
N ALA A 63 -11.33 2.22 27.61
CA ALA A 63 -9.95 1.82 27.36
C ALA A 63 -9.85 0.62 26.40
N GLU A 64 -10.70 -0.41 26.59
CA GLU A 64 -10.79 -1.57 25.71
C GLU A 64 -11.29 -1.19 24.30
N LEU A 65 -12.29 -0.31 24.18
CA LEU A 65 -12.76 0.21 22.88
C LEU A 65 -11.66 0.99 22.16
N THR A 66 -10.91 1.85 22.86
CA THR A 66 -9.78 2.59 22.25
C THR A 66 -8.66 1.66 21.82
N THR A 67 -8.36 0.63 22.62
CA THR A 67 -7.31 -0.35 22.30
C THR A 67 -7.72 -1.22 21.11
N ALA A 68 -8.97 -1.67 21.08
CA ALA A 68 -9.54 -2.42 19.97
C ALA A 68 -9.56 -1.58 18.67
N GLY A 69 -9.94 -0.31 18.75
CA GLY A 69 -9.87 0.62 17.62
C GLY A 69 -8.45 0.76 17.05
N ILE A 70 -7.44 0.93 17.91
CA ILE A 70 -6.03 1.00 17.50
C ILE A 70 -5.57 -0.31 16.84
N ILE A 71 -5.97 -1.47 17.40
CA ILE A 71 -5.62 -2.78 16.83
C ILE A 71 -6.29 -2.98 15.46
N VAL A 72 -7.57 -2.65 15.33
CA VAL A 72 -8.29 -2.72 14.06
C VAL A 72 -7.63 -1.81 13.03
N HIS A 73 -7.35 -0.54 13.36
CA HIS A 73 -6.63 0.37 12.46
C HIS A 73 -5.24 -0.16 12.09
N ALA A 74 -4.49 -0.73 13.03
CA ALA A 74 -3.17 -1.29 12.76
C ALA A 74 -3.22 -2.54 11.86
N VAL A 75 -4.22 -3.41 12.05
CA VAL A 75 -4.44 -4.60 11.22
C VAL A 75 -4.89 -4.20 9.81
N THR A 76 -5.85 -3.27 9.72
CA THR A 76 -6.35 -2.72 8.45
C THR A 76 -5.24 -1.99 7.68
N PHE A 77 -4.41 -1.20 8.37
CA PHE A 77 -3.25 -0.52 7.76
C PHE A 77 -2.22 -1.52 7.23
N LYS A 78 -1.89 -2.57 8.00
CA LYS A 78 -0.97 -3.64 7.56
C LYS A 78 -1.47 -4.39 6.33
N GLY A 79 -2.78 -4.51 6.14
CA GLY A 79 -3.37 -5.15 4.95
C GLY A 79 -3.45 -4.22 3.73
N ILE A 80 -3.93 -2.98 3.91
CA ILE A 80 -4.22 -2.05 2.80
C ILE A 80 -2.95 -1.37 2.28
N ALA A 81 -2.02 -0.99 3.16
CA ALA A 81 -0.82 -0.25 2.76
C ALA A 81 0.03 -0.95 1.67
N PRO A 82 0.36 -2.26 1.74
CA PRO A 82 1.13 -2.91 0.69
C PRO A 82 0.35 -3.02 -0.63
N LEU A 83 -0.99 -3.14 -0.58
CA LEU A 83 -1.82 -3.14 -1.78
C LEU A 83 -1.79 -1.78 -2.48
N LEU A 84 -1.95 -0.70 -1.71
CA LEU A 84 -1.84 0.66 -2.24
C LEU A 84 -0.45 0.95 -2.79
N ALA A 85 0.61 0.50 -2.11
CA ALA A 85 1.98 0.65 -2.59
C ALA A 85 2.20 -0.08 -3.92
N LYS A 86 1.72 -1.32 -4.05
CA LYS A 86 1.77 -2.06 -5.32
C LYS A 86 1.04 -1.32 -6.42
N LEU A 87 -0.19 -0.87 -6.18
CA LEU A 87 -0.97 -0.08 -7.14
C LEU A 87 -0.25 1.20 -7.56
N ALA A 88 0.34 1.94 -6.61
CA ALA A 88 1.07 3.17 -6.89
C ALA A 88 2.29 2.92 -7.79
N ILE A 89 3.02 1.82 -7.58
CA ILE A 89 4.17 1.43 -8.40
C ILE A 89 3.76 1.16 -9.86
N PHE A 90 2.55 0.67 -10.12
CA PHE A 90 2.05 0.48 -11.49
C PHE A 90 1.53 1.79 -12.09
N LEU A 91 0.73 2.53 -11.32
CA LEU A 91 -0.01 3.68 -11.83
C LEU A 91 0.88 4.89 -12.08
N LEU A 92 1.76 5.25 -11.14
CA LEU A 92 2.58 6.47 -11.28
C LEU A 92 3.46 6.45 -12.54
N PRO A 93 4.17 5.36 -12.86
CA PRO A 93 4.99 5.31 -14.06
C PRO A 93 4.17 5.17 -15.34
N ALA A 94 3.00 4.53 -15.29
CA ALA A 94 2.07 4.50 -16.42
C ALA A 94 1.55 5.91 -16.75
N PHE A 95 1.18 6.69 -15.74
CA PHE A 95 0.82 8.10 -15.94
C PHE A 95 2.00 8.92 -16.46
N TYR A 96 3.19 8.74 -15.89
CA TYR A 96 4.39 9.43 -16.37
C TYR A 96 4.66 9.13 -17.85
N GLY A 97 4.75 7.85 -18.23
CA GLY A 97 4.99 7.45 -19.62
C GLY A 97 3.84 7.87 -20.55
N GLY A 98 2.60 7.79 -20.07
CA GLY A 98 1.40 8.20 -20.82
C GLY A 98 1.36 9.70 -21.09
N ILE A 99 1.71 10.54 -20.11
CA ILE A 99 1.79 12.00 -20.30
C ILE A 99 2.84 12.34 -21.35
N HIS A 100 4.02 11.72 -21.30
CA HIS A 100 5.04 11.94 -22.34
C HIS A 100 4.59 11.42 -23.72
N LEU A 101 3.81 10.35 -23.76
CA LEU A 101 3.23 9.85 -25.01
C LEU A 101 2.22 10.84 -25.63
N THR A 102 1.58 11.73 -24.86
CA THR A 102 0.68 12.75 -25.43
C THR A 102 1.39 13.69 -26.42
N ALA A 103 2.70 13.89 -26.25
CA ALA A 103 3.58 14.64 -27.15
C ALA A 103 4.08 13.82 -28.35
N TRP A 104 3.35 12.75 -28.75
CA TRP A 104 3.76 11.82 -29.82
C TRP A 104 4.05 12.49 -31.17
N ASN A 105 3.34 13.59 -31.48
CA ASN A 105 3.47 14.34 -32.72
C ASN A 105 4.09 15.73 -32.51
N SER A 106 4.88 15.91 -31.45
CA SER A 106 5.62 17.15 -31.26
C SER A 106 6.73 17.32 -32.30
N ASP A 107 7.11 18.57 -32.55
CA ASP A 107 8.17 18.94 -33.48
C ASP A 107 9.54 18.63 -32.86
N PHE A 108 10.16 17.55 -33.32
CA PHE A 108 11.54 17.17 -32.95
C PHE A 108 12.51 17.61 -34.06
N PRO A 109 13.75 17.98 -33.72
CA PRO A 109 14.76 18.37 -34.71
C PRO A 109 15.09 17.27 -35.73
N SER A 110 15.01 16.00 -35.34
CA SER A 110 15.25 14.84 -36.20
C SER A 110 14.28 13.68 -35.99
N ILE A 111 14.16 12.82 -37.02
CA ILE A 111 13.34 11.60 -36.97
C ILE A 111 13.89 10.61 -35.93
N SER A 112 15.22 10.55 -35.76
CA SER A 112 15.88 9.69 -34.77
C SER A 112 15.50 10.05 -33.34
N GLU A 113 15.52 11.35 -32.99
CA GLU A 113 15.13 11.85 -31.66
C GLU A 113 13.66 11.54 -31.38
N GLN A 114 12.79 11.76 -32.37
CA GLN A 114 11.38 11.40 -32.25
C GLN A 114 11.18 9.88 -32.04
N LEU A 115 11.98 9.04 -32.70
CA LEU A 115 11.88 7.59 -32.53
C LEU A 115 12.38 7.16 -31.13
N ILE A 116 13.50 7.72 -30.67
CA ILE A 116 14.04 7.48 -29.33
C ILE A 116 13.02 7.88 -28.26
N TRP A 117 12.36 9.02 -28.42
CA TRP A 117 11.26 9.46 -27.55
C TRP A 117 10.14 8.43 -27.47
N LYS A 118 9.63 7.99 -28.62
CA LYS A 118 8.51 7.05 -28.73
C LYS A 118 8.85 5.69 -28.12
N ILE A 119 10.03 5.14 -28.45
CA ILE A 119 10.52 3.89 -27.89
C ILE A 119 10.65 4.01 -26.37
N SER A 120 11.20 5.12 -25.87
CA SER A 120 11.37 5.34 -24.43
C SER A 120 10.03 5.41 -23.69
N CYS A 121 9.01 6.06 -24.27
CA CYS A 121 7.67 6.09 -23.70
C CYS A 121 7.05 4.68 -23.61
N PHE A 122 7.14 3.89 -24.67
CA PHE A 122 6.64 2.51 -24.66
C PHE A 122 7.42 1.61 -23.71
N LEU A 123 8.73 1.76 -23.60
CA LEU A 123 9.55 1.02 -22.64
C LEU A 123 9.10 1.31 -21.21
N ILE A 124 8.85 2.58 -20.86
CA ILE A 124 8.39 2.93 -19.51
C ILE A 124 7.01 2.32 -19.23
N ILE A 125 6.06 2.40 -20.17
CA ILE A 125 4.71 1.84 -19.97
C ILE A 125 4.75 0.30 -19.91
N GLY A 126 5.55 -0.33 -20.77
CA GLY A 126 5.60 -1.80 -20.92
C GLY A 126 6.46 -2.52 -19.88
N LEU A 127 7.56 -1.92 -19.42
CA LEU A 127 8.46 -2.55 -18.43
C LEU A 127 7.82 -2.64 -17.04
N ILE A 128 6.87 -1.77 -16.72
CA ILE A 128 6.22 -1.70 -15.41
C ILE A 128 5.38 -2.95 -15.07
N PRO A 129 4.42 -3.38 -15.90
CA PRO A 129 3.72 -4.65 -15.67
C PRO A 129 4.68 -5.84 -15.71
N LEU A 130 5.74 -5.78 -16.52
CA LEU A 130 6.76 -6.83 -16.60
C LEU A 130 7.62 -6.95 -15.33
N LEU A 131 7.96 -5.83 -14.70
CA LEU A 131 8.59 -5.80 -13.37
C LEU A 131 7.64 -6.44 -12.34
N GLY A 132 6.35 -6.07 -12.37
CA GLY A 132 5.35 -6.67 -11.49
C GLY A 132 5.26 -8.19 -11.61
N THR A 133 5.22 -8.72 -12.84
CA THR A 133 5.15 -10.18 -13.07
C THR A 133 6.44 -10.88 -12.64
N THR A 134 7.62 -10.29 -12.84
CA THR A 134 8.88 -10.89 -12.36
C THR A 134 8.99 -10.93 -10.84
N PHE A 135 8.57 -9.86 -10.14
CA PHE A 135 8.48 -9.89 -8.67
C PHE A 135 7.46 -10.94 -8.19
N GLY A 136 6.31 -11.07 -8.87
CA GLY A 136 5.33 -12.11 -8.58
C GLY A 136 5.88 -13.53 -8.76
N ILE A 137 6.61 -13.77 -9.86
CA ILE A 137 7.29 -15.05 -10.11
C ILE A 137 8.29 -15.35 -8.98
N MET A 138 9.09 -14.37 -8.55
CA MET A 138 10.03 -14.56 -7.44
C MET A 138 9.34 -14.90 -6.12
N GLU A 139 8.20 -14.28 -5.83
CA GLU A 139 7.38 -14.57 -4.64
C GLU A 139 6.80 -16.00 -4.68
N VAL A 140 6.29 -16.41 -5.84
CA VAL A 140 5.78 -17.77 -6.10
C VAL A 140 6.90 -18.81 -5.97
N MET A 141 8.04 -18.58 -6.60
CA MET A 141 9.22 -19.43 -6.49
C MET A 141 9.66 -19.56 -5.03
N SER A 142 9.73 -18.47 -4.27
CA SER A 142 10.07 -18.53 -2.84
C SER A 142 9.07 -19.32 -2.01
N TYR A 143 7.78 -19.33 -2.38
CA TYR A 143 6.77 -20.12 -1.70
C TYR A 143 6.93 -21.63 -1.97
N TYR A 144 7.25 -22.01 -3.20
CA TYR A 144 7.49 -23.41 -3.58
C TYR A 144 8.88 -23.93 -3.16
N ASN A 145 9.91 -23.09 -3.11
CA ASN A 145 11.27 -23.43 -2.62
C ASN A 145 11.30 -23.96 -1.18
N VAL A 146 10.30 -23.63 -0.36
CA VAL A 146 10.18 -24.19 0.99
C VAL A 146 9.69 -25.65 0.95
N LYS A 147 9.11 -26.10 -0.17
CA LYS A 147 8.47 -27.42 -0.33
C LYS A 147 9.14 -28.33 -1.38
N LEU A 148 9.85 -27.80 -2.38
CA LEU A 148 10.41 -28.58 -3.50
C LEU A 148 11.95 -28.55 -3.51
N GLY A 149 12.57 -29.55 -4.15
CA GLY A 149 14.02 -29.77 -4.11
C GLY A 149 14.85 -28.74 -4.90
N LYS A 150 16.06 -28.42 -4.37
CA LYS A 150 16.91 -27.28 -4.75
C LYS A 150 17.53 -27.27 -6.17
N ILE A 151 17.52 -28.38 -6.92
CA ILE A 151 18.36 -28.54 -8.13
C ILE A 151 17.84 -27.73 -9.32
N ILE A 152 16.52 -27.69 -9.53
CA ILE A 152 15.90 -26.97 -10.67
C ILE A 152 15.66 -25.48 -10.34
N GLU A 153 15.55 -25.15 -9.06
CA GLU A 153 15.21 -23.81 -8.59
C GLU A 153 16.35 -22.80 -8.73
N LEU A 154 17.60 -23.24 -8.56
CA LEU A 154 18.76 -22.36 -8.61
C LEU A 154 18.97 -21.73 -10.00
N PRO A 155 19.04 -22.47 -11.12
CA PRO A 155 19.24 -21.86 -12.44
C PRO A 155 18.07 -20.97 -12.86
N LEU A 156 16.83 -21.38 -12.55
CA LEU A 156 15.65 -20.58 -12.85
C LEU A 156 15.66 -19.25 -12.07
N ARG A 157 16.04 -19.27 -10.80
CA ARG A 157 16.18 -18.07 -9.97
C ARG A 157 17.26 -17.13 -10.49
N VAL A 158 18.41 -17.65 -10.92
CA VAL A 158 19.48 -16.83 -11.52
C VAL A 158 18.98 -16.16 -12.80
N LEU A 159 18.29 -16.90 -13.67
CA LEU A 159 17.71 -16.36 -14.89
C LEU A 159 16.70 -15.25 -14.60
N THR A 160 15.81 -15.44 -13.61
CA THR A 160 14.84 -14.40 -13.21
C THR A 160 15.53 -13.15 -12.67
N ILE A 161 16.62 -13.29 -11.89
CA ILE A 161 17.40 -12.15 -11.38
C ILE A 161 18.11 -11.41 -12.53
N MET A 162 18.70 -12.12 -13.50
CA MET A 162 19.31 -11.51 -14.67
C MET A 162 18.28 -10.73 -15.50
N PHE A 163 17.09 -11.31 -15.69
CA PHE A 163 16.00 -10.66 -16.40
C PHE A 163 15.49 -9.42 -15.67
N LEU A 164 15.39 -9.47 -14.33
CA LEU A 164 15.06 -8.30 -13.51
C LEU A 164 16.10 -7.18 -13.67
N ALA A 165 17.40 -7.52 -13.61
CA ALA A 165 18.48 -6.55 -13.77
C ALA A 165 18.42 -5.86 -15.14
N LEU A 166 18.14 -6.61 -16.20
CA LEU A 166 17.96 -6.06 -17.55
C LEU A 166 16.80 -5.07 -17.62
N GLN A 167 15.64 -5.39 -17.01
CA GLN A 167 14.49 -4.48 -16.98
C GLN A 167 14.81 -3.17 -16.25
N VAL A 168 15.51 -3.25 -15.11
CA VAL A 168 15.92 -2.06 -14.34
C VAL A 168 16.85 -1.18 -15.17
N ILE A 169 17.83 -1.76 -15.86
CA ILE A 169 18.75 -1.01 -16.72
C ILE A 169 18.00 -0.33 -17.86
N LEU A 170 17.11 -1.04 -18.56
CA LEU A 170 16.32 -0.48 -19.64
C LEU A 170 15.38 0.63 -19.16
N PHE A 171 14.78 0.48 -17.98
CA PHE A 171 13.92 1.50 -17.39
C PHE A 171 14.68 2.79 -17.08
N ILE A 172 15.88 2.67 -16.48
CA ILE A 172 16.74 3.83 -16.19
C ILE A 172 17.19 4.49 -17.49
N ALA A 173 17.63 3.71 -18.48
CA ALA A 173 18.04 4.24 -19.78
C ALA A 173 16.90 5.01 -20.48
N ALA A 174 15.70 4.42 -20.55
CA ALA A 174 14.52 5.08 -21.13
C ALA A 174 14.16 6.38 -20.40
N ARG A 175 14.28 6.40 -19.07
CA ARG A 175 14.07 7.62 -18.27
C ARG A 175 15.07 8.72 -18.62
N LEU A 176 16.35 8.38 -18.72
CA LEU A 176 17.39 9.34 -19.10
C LEU A 176 17.17 9.87 -20.52
N CYS A 177 16.82 9.00 -21.47
CA CYS A 177 16.50 9.42 -22.84
C CYS A 177 15.35 10.43 -22.87
N ILE A 178 14.22 10.17 -22.20
CA ILE A 178 13.11 11.14 -22.16
C ILE A 178 13.57 12.49 -21.59
N VAL A 179 14.30 12.48 -20.48
CA VAL A 179 14.77 13.73 -19.85
C VAL A 179 15.67 14.51 -20.80
N VAL A 180 16.63 13.85 -21.43
CA VAL A 180 17.54 14.47 -22.41
C VAL A 180 16.78 15.01 -23.61
N GLU A 181 15.86 14.22 -24.18
CA GLU A 181 15.06 14.62 -25.34
C GLU A 181 14.14 15.80 -25.04
N VAL A 182 13.55 15.91 -23.83
CA VAL A 182 12.78 17.11 -23.44
C VAL A 182 13.64 18.37 -23.56
N PHE A 183 14.89 18.32 -23.08
CA PHE A 183 15.78 19.48 -23.14
C PHE A 183 16.23 19.81 -24.56
N ILE A 184 16.43 18.80 -25.40
CA ILE A 184 16.78 19.00 -26.81
C ILE A 184 15.60 19.65 -27.55
N SER A 185 14.39 19.12 -27.37
CA SER A 185 13.18 19.66 -28.00
C SER A 185 12.84 21.08 -27.55
N LEU A 186 13.26 21.51 -26.35
CA LEU A 186 13.13 22.90 -25.91
C LEU A 186 13.95 23.88 -26.76
N ARG A 187 15.00 23.42 -27.45
CA ARG A 187 15.84 24.25 -28.32
C ARG A 187 15.18 24.52 -29.68
N SER A 188 14.29 23.66 -30.14
CA SER A 188 13.60 23.76 -31.43
C SER A 188 12.22 24.41 -31.34
N VAL A 189 11.88 25.00 -30.19
CA VAL A 189 10.57 25.63 -29.97
C VAL A 189 10.46 26.93 -30.80
N PRO A 190 9.29 27.21 -31.41
CA PRO A 190 9.09 28.42 -32.19
C PRO A 190 9.32 29.70 -31.38
N ILE A 191 9.82 30.74 -32.06
CA ILE A 191 10.18 32.05 -31.47
C ILE A 191 9.04 32.68 -30.64
N GLY A 192 7.79 32.35 -30.98
CA GLY A 192 6.59 32.82 -30.29
C GLY A 192 6.51 32.44 -28.81
N VAL A 193 7.17 31.37 -28.37
CA VAL A 193 7.20 30.97 -26.94
C VAL A 193 8.07 31.91 -26.10
N TYR A 194 9.01 32.62 -26.71
CA TYR A 194 9.83 33.62 -26.02
C TYR A 194 9.19 35.02 -25.98
N LEU A 195 8.05 35.21 -26.64
CA LEU A 195 7.34 36.48 -26.62
C LEU A 195 6.59 36.65 -25.30
N THR A 196 6.66 37.84 -24.72
CA THR A 196 5.90 38.19 -23.52
C THR A 196 4.40 38.16 -23.85
N PRO A 197 3.60 37.30 -23.21
CA PRO A 197 2.17 37.25 -23.50
C PRO A 197 1.48 38.53 -23.00
N ASN A 198 0.42 38.97 -23.67
CA ASN A 198 -0.24 40.26 -23.41
C ASN A 198 -0.70 40.44 -21.96
N TRP A 199 -1.05 39.36 -21.25
CA TRP A 199 -1.46 39.44 -19.85
C TRP A 199 -0.30 39.82 -18.90
N LEU A 200 0.95 39.51 -19.25
CA LEU A 200 2.13 39.94 -18.48
C LEU A 200 2.29 41.46 -18.54
N GLN A 201 1.80 42.11 -19.61
CA GLN A 201 1.77 43.57 -19.74
C GLN A 201 0.65 44.22 -18.89
N MET A 202 -0.29 43.44 -18.36
CA MET A 202 -1.37 43.94 -17.48
C MET A 202 -0.92 44.10 -16.02
N ILE A 203 0.26 43.58 -15.66
CA ILE A 203 0.82 43.77 -14.32
C ILE A 203 1.37 45.20 -14.24
N PRO A 204 0.89 46.03 -13.29
CA PRO A 204 1.35 47.40 -13.15
C PRO A 204 2.86 47.40 -12.88
N HIS A 205 3.59 48.10 -13.73
CA HIS A 205 5.03 48.29 -13.60
C HIS A 205 5.24 49.31 -12.46
N VAL A 206 5.96 48.92 -11.41
CA VAL A 206 6.27 49.77 -10.25
C VAL A 206 7.64 50.40 -10.42
#